data_AF-A0A7X9WSS0-F1
#
_entry.id   AF-A0A7X9WSS0-F1
#
_cell.length_a   1.000
_cell.length_b   1.000
_cell.length_c   1.000
_cell.angle_alpha   90.00
_cell.angle_beta   90.00
_cell.angle_gamma   90.00
#
_symmetry.space_group_name_H-M   'P 1'
#
loop_
_entity.id
_entity.type
_entity.pdbx_description
1 polymer ?
#
loop_
_entity_poly.entity_id
_entity_poly.type
_entity_poly.pdbx_seq_one_letter_code
_entity_poly.pdbx_strand_id
1 'polypeptide(L)'
;MTPRRLLTALALFLSGCAGAPQSYPSLAKRPIESAPVATVAPPAAPVPADAALSAEITRHVAQADKGAAAFDAAYARADRAVGAAKGAGVSSDAWVAAQVAISSLESARNDSVSALASLDTLYVTRSNAVADGKAAGGLEDIDAARSAALALVDQQNDRIDAMKARLPQP
;
A
#
# COMPACT_ATOMS: atom_id res chain seq x y z
N MET A 1 5.18 -47.42 65.18
CA MET A 1 4.11 -46.73 64.41
C MET A 1 4.22 -47.16 62.96
N THR A 2 3.21 -47.84 62.42
CA THR A 2 3.30 -48.53 61.12
C THR A 2 3.26 -47.56 59.92
N PRO A 3 4.25 -47.57 59.01
CA PRO A 3 4.37 -46.63 57.89
C PRO A 3 3.19 -46.68 56.91
N ARG A 4 2.49 -47.83 56.86
CA ARG A 4 1.29 -48.04 56.03
C ARG A 4 0.11 -47.15 56.42
N ARG A 5 -0.02 -46.77 57.70
CA ARG A 5 -1.08 -45.82 58.14
C ARG A 5 -0.73 -44.36 57.82
N LEU A 6 0.55 -44.01 57.77
CA LEU A 6 1.00 -42.68 57.32
C LEU A 6 0.75 -42.47 55.82
N LEU A 7 0.99 -43.49 54.99
CA LEU A 7 0.73 -43.42 53.55
C LEU A 7 -0.75 -43.25 53.22
N THR A 8 -1.66 -43.94 53.94
CA THR A 8 -3.11 -43.76 53.73
C THR A 8 -3.59 -42.38 54.17
N ALA A 9 -3.07 -41.86 55.28
CA ALA A 9 -3.37 -40.51 55.74
C ALA A 9 -2.85 -39.44 54.76
N LEU A 10 -1.63 -39.62 54.23
CA LEU A 10 -1.05 -38.71 53.25
C LEU A 10 -1.82 -38.67 51.92
N ALA A 11 -2.33 -39.82 51.45
CA ALA A 11 -3.16 -39.89 50.25
C ALA A 11 -4.50 -39.13 50.40
N LEU A 12 -5.10 -39.13 51.60
CA LEU A 12 -6.33 -38.38 51.91
C LEU A 12 -6.11 -36.86 51.99
N PHE A 13 -4.90 -36.41 52.33
CA PHE A 13 -4.56 -34.98 52.33
C PHE A 13 -4.24 -34.42 50.93
N LEU A 14 -3.91 -35.26 49.94
CA LEU A 14 -3.64 -34.82 48.57
C LEU A 14 -4.91 -34.50 47.75
N SER A 15 -6.09 -34.97 48.15
CA SER A 15 -7.37 -34.66 47.47
C SER A 15 -7.94 -33.27 47.80
N GLY A 16 -7.27 -32.48 48.65
CA GLY A 16 -7.70 -31.13 49.05
C GLY A 16 -7.45 -30.02 48.02
N CYS A 17 -6.71 -30.28 46.93
CA CYS A 17 -6.44 -29.28 45.88
C CYS A 17 -7.57 -29.10 44.85
N ALA A 18 -8.62 -29.93 44.89
CA ALA A 18 -9.87 -29.64 44.19
C ALA A 18 -10.72 -28.74 45.10
N GLY A 19 -10.29 -27.48 45.25
CA GLY A 19 -11.00 -26.50 46.07
C GLY A 19 -12.47 -26.40 45.65
N ALA A 20 -13.36 -26.26 46.65
CA ALA A 20 -14.78 -26.01 46.43
C ALA A 20 -14.97 -24.87 45.41
N PRO A 21 -15.97 -24.97 44.51
CA PRO A 21 -16.12 -24.04 43.38
C PRO A 21 -16.13 -22.61 43.91
N GLN A 22 -15.00 -21.92 43.77
CA GLN A 22 -14.95 -20.48 43.91
C GLN A 22 -15.75 -19.95 42.73
N SER A 23 -16.86 -19.25 43.01
CA SER A 23 -17.88 -18.81 42.03
C SER A 23 -17.35 -18.68 40.61
N TYR A 24 -17.54 -19.73 39.82
CA TYR A 24 -17.21 -19.67 38.40
C TYR A 24 -18.06 -18.56 37.77
N PRO A 25 -17.51 -17.81 36.80
CA PRO A 25 -18.32 -16.91 36.01
C PRO A 25 -19.53 -17.65 35.45
N SER A 26 -20.70 -17.04 35.57
CA SER A 26 -21.93 -17.65 35.04
C SER A 26 -21.78 -17.90 33.54
N LEU A 27 -22.12 -19.11 33.10
CA LEU A 27 -22.30 -19.45 31.68
C LEU A 27 -23.67 -19.01 31.16
N ALA A 28 -24.46 -18.28 31.96
CA ALA A 28 -25.67 -17.67 31.46
C ALA A 28 -25.34 -16.69 30.35
N LYS A 29 -26.15 -16.71 29.30
CA LYS A 29 -26.08 -15.80 28.16
C LYS A 29 -25.96 -14.36 28.66
N ARG A 30 -24.93 -13.63 28.23
CA ARG A 30 -24.76 -12.23 28.65
C ARG A 30 -25.85 -11.37 28.01
N PRO A 31 -26.35 -10.31 28.68
CA PRO A 31 -27.38 -9.44 28.10
C PRO A 31 -27.05 -8.93 26.68
N ILE A 32 -25.78 -8.64 26.40
CA ILE A 32 -25.31 -8.19 25.09
C ILE A 32 -25.47 -9.23 23.98
N GLU A 33 -25.45 -10.53 24.30
CA GLU A 33 -25.59 -11.62 23.33
C GLU A 33 -27.05 -11.81 22.89
N SER A 34 -28.00 -11.19 23.59
CA SER A 34 -29.42 -11.09 23.17
C SER A 34 -29.77 -9.72 22.62
N ALA A 35 -28.81 -8.79 22.55
CA ALA A 35 -29.06 -7.49 21.96
C ALA A 35 -29.43 -7.69 20.47
N PRO A 36 -30.44 -6.96 19.96
CA PRO A 36 -30.71 -6.93 18.54
C PRO A 36 -29.43 -6.52 17.82
N VAL A 37 -28.96 -7.34 16.88
CA VAL A 37 -27.89 -6.92 15.96
C VAL A 37 -28.48 -5.78 15.14
N ALA A 38 -27.88 -4.60 15.23
CA ALA A 38 -28.30 -3.47 14.43
C ALA A 38 -28.21 -3.84 12.95
N THR A 39 -29.33 -3.69 12.24
CA THR A 39 -29.36 -3.84 10.78
C THR A 39 -28.57 -2.68 10.21
N VAL A 40 -27.38 -2.96 9.66
CA VAL A 40 -26.58 -1.94 8.96
C VAL A 40 -27.24 -1.68 7.62
N ALA A 41 -27.66 -0.44 7.37
CA ALA A 41 -28.15 -0.05 6.06
C ALA A 41 -27.02 -0.23 5.02
N PRO A 42 -27.32 -0.69 3.79
CA PRO A 42 -26.32 -0.74 2.73
C PRO A 42 -25.63 0.62 2.58
N PRO A 43 -24.32 0.67 2.32
CA PRO A 43 -23.63 1.92 2.06
C PRO A 43 -24.33 2.65 0.91
N ALA A 44 -24.46 3.97 1.04
CA ALA A 44 -25.03 4.79 -0.02
C ALA A 44 -24.23 4.61 -1.31
N ALA A 45 -24.90 4.74 -2.45
CA ALA A 45 -24.23 4.70 -3.74
C ALA A 45 -23.15 5.79 -3.83
N PRO A 46 -22.04 5.52 -4.53
CA PRO A 46 -20.98 6.50 -4.72
C PRO A 46 -21.54 7.74 -5.41
N VAL A 47 -21.18 8.91 -4.88
CA VAL A 47 -21.52 10.18 -5.49
C VAL A 47 -20.33 10.59 -6.38
N PRO A 48 -20.56 10.91 -7.66
CA PRO A 48 -19.48 11.30 -8.57
C PRO A 48 -18.87 12.66 -8.19
N ALA A 49 -17.68 12.93 -8.71
CA ALA A 49 -17.00 14.21 -8.60
C ALA A 49 -17.83 15.34 -9.22
N ASP A 50 -17.85 16.49 -8.53
CA ASP A 50 -18.34 17.73 -9.11
C ASP A 50 -17.39 18.23 -10.23
N ALA A 51 -17.81 19.27 -10.96
CA ALA A 51 -17.05 19.79 -12.08
C ALA A 51 -15.66 20.35 -11.69
N ALA A 52 -15.54 20.93 -10.49
CA ALA A 52 -14.29 21.51 -10.02
C ALA A 52 -13.28 20.39 -9.68
N LEU A 53 -13.73 19.37 -8.95
CA LEU A 53 -12.92 18.20 -8.64
C LEU A 53 -12.55 17.43 -9.91
N SER A 54 -13.48 17.27 -10.84
CA SER A 54 -13.22 16.60 -12.14
C SER A 54 -12.13 17.32 -12.94
N ALA A 55 -12.14 18.66 -12.94
CA ALA A 55 -11.10 19.45 -13.60
C ALA A 55 -9.73 19.30 -12.90
N GLU A 56 -9.71 19.19 -11.57
CA GLU A 56 -8.49 18.93 -10.81
C GLU A 56 -7.90 17.54 -11.08
N ILE A 57 -8.73 16.50 -11.06
CA ILE A 57 -8.34 15.14 -11.44
C ILE A 57 -7.76 15.14 -12.85
N THR A 58 -8.45 15.78 -13.81
CA THR A 58 -8.00 15.85 -15.21
C THR A 58 -6.64 16.53 -15.35
N ARG A 59 -6.37 17.60 -14.58
CA ARG A 59 -5.05 18.27 -14.59
C ARG A 59 -3.93 17.32 -14.15
N HIS A 60 -4.15 16.54 -13.09
CA HIS A 60 -3.14 15.60 -12.62
C HIS A 60 -2.97 14.40 -13.56
N VAL A 61 -4.05 13.89 -14.15
CA VAL A 61 -3.97 12.84 -15.20
C VAL A 61 -3.15 13.35 -16.39
N ALA A 62 -3.41 14.56 -16.89
CA ALA A 62 -2.64 15.14 -17.99
C ALA A 62 -1.15 15.34 -17.63
N GLN A 63 -0.85 15.68 -16.37
CA GLN A 63 0.54 15.73 -15.89
C GLN A 63 1.19 14.34 -15.89
N ALA A 64 0.46 13.29 -15.49
CA ALA A 64 0.95 11.92 -15.53
C ALA A 64 1.27 11.48 -16.96
N ASP A 65 0.37 11.76 -17.90
CA ASP A 65 0.52 11.46 -19.34
C ASP A 65 1.69 12.22 -19.96
N LYS A 66 1.91 13.47 -19.56
CA LYS A 66 3.08 14.25 -19.97
C LYS A 66 4.38 13.57 -19.54
N GLY A 67 4.44 13.08 -18.30
CA GLY A 67 5.59 12.31 -17.80
C GLY A 67 5.77 10.99 -18.55
N ALA A 68 4.68 10.30 -18.90
CA ALA A 68 4.72 9.08 -19.72
C ALA A 68 5.35 9.34 -21.09
N ALA A 69 4.88 10.38 -21.79
CA ALA A 69 5.39 10.75 -23.10
C ALA A 69 6.88 11.16 -23.04
N ALA A 70 7.28 11.90 -22.00
CA ALA A 70 8.68 12.28 -21.79
C ALA A 70 9.56 11.05 -21.51
N PHE A 71 9.08 10.11 -20.68
CA PHE A 71 9.76 8.85 -20.40
C PHE A 71 9.95 8.02 -21.67
N ASP A 72 8.90 7.83 -22.46
CA ASP A 72 8.97 7.05 -23.71
C ASP A 72 9.94 7.67 -24.72
N ALA A 73 9.93 9.00 -24.86
CA ALA A 73 10.89 9.70 -25.71
C ALA A 73 12.35 9.53 -25.23
N ALA A 74 12.58 9.53 -23.91
CA ALA A 74 13.90 9.33 -23.32
C ALA A 74 14.36 7.85 -23.36
N TYR A 75 13.43 6.90 -23.35
CA TYR A 75 13.71 5.47 -23.23
C TYR A 75 14.64 4.95 -24.32
N ALA A 76 14.38 5.30 -25.59
CA ALA A 76 15.18 4.84 -26.72
C ALA A 76 16.66 5.29 -26.63
N ARG A 77 16.93 6.46 -26.03
CA ARG A 77 18.31 6.92 -25.81
C ARG A 77 19.01 6.09 -24.74
N ALA A 78 18.33 5.86 -23.62
CA ALA A 78 18.89 5.07 -22.52
C ALA A 78 19.12 3.62 -22.93
N ASP A 79 18.18 3.01 -23.66
CA ASP A 79 18.31 1.64 -24.16
C ASP A 79 19.52 1.47 -25.09
N ARG A 80 19.75 2.41 -26.01
CA ARG A 80 20.94 2.40 -26.88
C ARG A 80 22.24 2.51 -26.09
N ALA A 81 22.31 3.41 -25.10
CA ALA A 81 23.51 3.59 -24.28
C ALA A 81 23.82 2.32 -23.46
N VAL A 82 22.80 1.70 -22.90
CA VAL A 82 22.93 0.44 -22.13
C VAL A 82 23.29 -0.73 -23.05
N GLY A 83 22.76 -0.77 -24.28
CA GLY A 83 23.19 -1.72 -25.30
C GLY A 83 24.67 -1.59 -25.65
N ALA A 84 25.17 -0.35 -25.80
CA ALA A 84 26.58 -0.08 -26.09
C ALA A 84 27.52 -0.40 -24.92
N ALA A 85 27.02 -0.33 -23.68
CA ALA A 85 27.77 -0.70 -22.48
C ALA A 85 27.80 -2.23 -22.21
N LYS A 86 27.19 -3.05 -23.07
CA LYS A 86 27.17 -4.51 -22.88
C LYS A 86 28.59 -5.08 -22.88
N GLY A 87 28.97 -5.71 -21.77
CA GLY A 87 30.31 -6.29 -21.59
C GLY A 87 31.41 -5.25 -21.34
N ALA A 88 31.07 -3.97 -21.23
CA ALA A 88 32.01 -2.94 -20.84
C ALA A 88 32.41 -3.12 -19.37
N GLY A 89 33.65 -2.80 -19.01
CA GLY A 89 34.08 -2.79 -17.62
C GLY A 89 33.35 -1.72 -16.81
N VAL A 90 33.17 -1.96 -15.51
CA VAL A 90 32.72 -0.93 -14.56
C VAL A 90 33.62 0.31 -14.71
N SER A 91 33.02 1.50 -14.63
CA SER A 91 33.71 2.79 -14.78
C SER A 91 34.31 3.09 -16.17
N SER A 92 34.10 2.24 -17.17
CA SER A 92 34.43 2.59 -18.56
C SER A 92 33.52 3.72 -19.08
N ASP A 93 33.98 4.46 -20.09
CA ASP A 93 33.21 5.54 -20.71
C ASP A 93 31.81 5.09 -21.16
N ALA A 94 31.71 3.88 -21.73
CA ALA A 94 30.43 3.30 -22.14
C ALA A 94 29.50 3.04 -20.95
N TRP A 95 30.05 2.52 -19.83
CA TRP A 95 29.30 2.31 -18.60
C TRP A 95 28.81 3.64 -17.99
N VAL A 96 29.68 4.66 -17.92
CA VAL A 96 29.32 5.99 -17.41
C VAL A 96 28.24 6.64 -18.28
N ALA A 97 28.38 6.55 -19.60
CA ALA A 97 27.39 7.07 -20.54
C ALA A 97 26.02 6.40 -20.37
N ALA A 98 25.99 5.09 -20.12
CA ALA A 98 24.77 4.35 -19.82
C ALA A 98 24.11 4.80 -18.51
N GLN A 99 24.88 4.98 -17.43
CA GLN A 99 24.36 5.47 -16.16
C GLN A 99 23.76 6.88 -16.29
N VAL A 100 24.44 7.80 -16.98
CA VAL A 100 23.93 9.16 -17.24
C VAL A 100 22.62 9.12 -18.03
N ALA A 101 22.52 8.21 -19.01
CA ALA A 101 21.31 8.06 -19.81
C ALA A 101 20.14 7.48 -18.98
N ILE A 102 20.42 6.53 -18.06
CA ILE A 102 19.44 6.02 -17.10
C ILE A 102 18.97 7.15 -16.16
N SER A 103 19.88 7.95 -15.59
CA SER A 103 19.50 9.07 -14.72
C SER A 103 18.66 10.14 -15.46
N SER A 104 18.93 10.33 -16.75
CA SER A 104 18.11 11.20 -17.60
C SER A 104 16.71 10.62 -17.82
N LEU A 105 16.61 9.31 -18.05
CA LEU A 105 15.33 8.59 -18.17
C LEU A 105 14.54 8.62 -16.86
N GLU A 106 15.20 8.43 -15.72
CA GLU A 106 14.60 8.54 -14.39
C GLU A 106 14.00 9.93 -14.16
N SER A 107 14.73 10.97 -14.57
CA SER A 107 14.28 12.36 -14.45
C SER A 107 13.10 12.68 -15.37
N ALA A 108 13.04 12.06 -16.56
CA ALA A 108 11.94 12.25 -17.51
C ALA A 108 10.59 11.77 -16.97
N ARG A 109 10.58 10.84 -16.01
CA ARG A 109 9.38 10.28 -15.37
C ARG A 109 8.83 11.12 -14.21
N ASN A 110 9.55 12.16 -13.79
CA ASN A 110 9.22 12.93 -12.58
C ASN A 110 7.82 13.55 -12.61
N ASP A 111 7.32 13.94 -13.79
CA ASP A 111 5.95 14.46 -13.93
C ASP A 111 4.90 13.38 -13.57
N SER A 112 5.12 12.11 -13.94
CA SER A 112 4.25 10.98 -13.57
C SER A 112 4.28 10.72 -12.07
N VAL A 113 5.46 10.70 -11.46
CA VAL A 113 5.62 10.50 -10.00
C VAL A 113 4.99 11.65 -9.21
N SER A 114 5.18 12.89 -9.65
CA SER A 114 4.58 14.07 -9.02
C SER A 114 3.07 14.09 -9.15
N ALA A 115 2.52 13.66 -10.29
CA ALA A 115 1.08 13.55 -10.48
C ALA A 115 0.46 12.52 -9.53
N LEU A 116 1.08 11.34 -9.38
CA LEU A 116 0.64 10.32 -8.43
C LEU A 116 0.60 10.86 -7.00
N ALA A 117 1.68 11.50 -6.54
CA ALA A 117 1.74 12.08 -5.20
C ALA A 117 0.69 13.19 -4.98
N SER A 118 0.38 13.96 -6.03
CA SER A 118 -0.66 14.99 -5.98
C SER A 118 -2.06 14.37 -5.88
N LEU A 119 -2.32 13.29 -6.62
CA LEU A 119 -3.56 12.54 -6.54
C LEU A 119 -3.75 11.85 -5.18
N ASP A 120 -2.69 11.31 -4.58
CA ASP A 120 -2.71 10.78 -3.22
C ASP A 120 -3.07 11.87 -2.19
N THR A 121 -2.46 13.05 -2.32
CA THR A 121 -2.78 14.21 -1.48
C THR A 121 -4.24 14.62 -1.65
N LEU A 122 -4.70 14.72 -2.89
CA LEU A 122 -6.08 15.06 -3.23
C LEU A 122 -7.08 14.07 -2.61
N TYR A 123 -6.79 12.78 -2.64
CA TYR A 123 -7.63 11.74 -2.04
C TYR A 123 -7.74 11.91 -0.53
N VAL A 124 -6.62 12.11 0.17
CA VAL A 124 -6.61 12.34 1.62
C VAL A 124 -7.39 13.60 1.97
N THR A 125 -7.15 14.70 1.25
CA THR A 125 -7.87 15.97 1.47
C THR A 125 -9.38 15.81 1.23
N ARG A 126 -9.79 15.14 0.14
CA ARG A 126 -11.21 14.91 -0.15
C ARG A 126 -11.85 13.98 0.88
N SER A 127 -11.15 12.92 1.29
CA SER A 127 -11.61 11.98 2.31
C SER A 127 -11.89 12.68 3.63
N ASN A 128 -10.98 13.56 4.07
CA ASN A 128 -11.18 14.35 5.28
C ASN A 128 -12.33 15.35 5.13
N ALA A 129 -12.45 16.01 3.98
CA ALA A 129 -13.57 16.93 3.73
C ALA A 129 -14.92 16.22 3.72
N VAL A 130 -15.00 14.99 3.20
CA VAL A 130 -16.21 14.16 3.24
C VAL A 130 -16.53 13.73 4.67
N ALA A 131 -15.53 13.29 5.44
CA ALA A 131 -15.72 12.92 6.84
C ALA A 131 -16.20 14.10 7.71
N ASP A 132 -15.71 15.30 7.43
CA ASP A 132 -16.12 16.55 8.09
C ASP A 132 -17.47 17.11 7.59
N GLY A 133 -18.10 16.48 6.59
CA GLY A 133 -19.33 16.98 5.97
C GLY A 133 -19.16 18.26 5.15
N LYS A 134 -17.93 18.63 4.80
CA LYS A 134 -17.57 19.82 4.01
C LYS A 134 -17.62 19.57 2.49
N ALA A 135 -17.61 18.30 2.09
CA ALA A 135 -17.69 17.87 0.70
C ALA A 135 -18.50 16.56 0.59
N ALA A 136 -18.91 16.21 -0.63
CA ALA A 136 -19.60 14.94 -0.91
C ALA A 136 -19.11 14.35 -2.24
N GLY A 137 -18.95 13.03 -2.30
CA GLY A 137 -18.59 12.33 -3.54
C GLY A 137 -17.17 12.56 -4.05
N GLY A 138 -16.87 11.92 -5.18
CA GLY A 138 -15.61 12.05 -5.92
C GLY A 138 -14.45 11.19 -5.41
N LEU A 139 -14.63 10.43 -4.32
CA LEU A 139 -13.56 9.57 -3.80
C LEU A 139 -13.18 8.46 -4.78
N GLU A 140 -14.16 7.82 -5.42
CA GLU A 140 -13.92 6.78 -6.42
C GLU A 140 -13.27 7.34 -7.69
N ASP A 141 -13.64 8.55 -8.11
CA ASP A 141 -13.03 9.20 -9.29
C ASP A 141 -11.55 9.53 -9.04
N ILE A 142 -11.22 10.04 -7.85
CA ILE A 142 -9.82 10.27 -7.46
C ILE A 142 -9.08 8.93 -7.37
N ASP A 143 -9.69 7.90 -6.79
CA ASP A 143 -9.06 6.59 -6.61
C ASP A 143 -8.79 5.88 -7.95
N ALA A 144 -9.70 6.00 -8.92
CA ALA A 144 -9.50 5.52 -10.27
C ALA A 144 -8.29 6.23 -10.94
N ALA A 145 -8.19 7.55 -10.80
CA ALA A 145 -7.07 8.31 -11.32
C ALA A 145 -5.74 7.94 -10.62
N ARG A 146 -5.76 7.73 -9.30
CA ARG A 146 -4.60 7.25 -8.53
C ARG A 146 -4.13 5.90 -9.01
N SER A 147 -5.05 4.95 -9.18
CA SER A 147 -4.73 3.60 -9.66
C SER A 147 -4.12 3.61 -11.06
N ALA A 148 -4.64 4.45 -11.96
CA ALA A 148 -4.07 4.61 -13.31
C ALA A 148 -2.66 5.23 -13.27
N ALA A 149 -2.46 6.29 -12.48
CA ALA A 149 -1.16 6.93 -12.34
C ALA A 149 -0.12 6.01 -11.67
N LEU A 150 -0.54 5.20 -10.69
CA LEU A 150 0.31 4.20 -10.04
C LEU A 150 0.77 3.14 -11.05
N ALA A 151 -0.17 2.56 -11.81
CA ALA A 151 0.16 1.55 -12.83
C ALA A 151 1.17 2.09 -13.87
N LEU A 152 1.03 3.36 -14.26
CA LEU A 152 1.98 4.03 -15.14
C LEU A 152 3.37 4.16 -14.51
N VAL A 153 3.45 4.62 -13.26
CA VAL A 153 4.73 4.79 -12.54
C VAL A 153 5.41 3.44 -12.30
N ASP A 154 4.65 2.40 -11.96
CA ASP A 154 5.16 1.04 -11.78
C ASP A 154 5.76 0.50 -13.09
N GLN A 155 5.05 0.67 -14.22
CA GLN A 155 5.58 0.29 -15.53
C GLN A 155 6.90 1.02 -15.88
N GLN A 156 7.01 2.31 -15.53
CA GLN A 156 8.24 3.08 -15.73
C GLN A 156 9.39 2.56 -14.87
N ASN A 157 9.12 2.26 -13.59
CA ASN A 157 10.10 1.70 -12.66
C ASN A 157 10.59 0.33 -13.14
N ASP A 158 9.69 -0.58 -13.53
CA ASP A 158 10.04 -1.91 -14.05
C ASP A 158 10.97 -1.81 -15.27
N ARG A 159 10.71 -0.87 -16.17
CA ARG A 159 11.52 -0.62 -17.36
C ARG A 159 12.90 -0.06 -17.02
N ILE A 160 13.01 0.80 -16.00
CA ILE A 160 14.30 1.29 -15.49
C ILE A 160 15.09 0.17 -14.83
N ASP A 161 14.45 -0.66 -14.00
CA ASP A 161 15.11 -1.73 -13.27
C ASP A 161 15.61 -2.82 -14.20
N ALA A 162 14.81 -3.21 -15.20
CA ALA A 162 15.24 -4.09 -16.28
C ALA A 162 16.46 -3.54 -17.05
N MET A 163 16.55 -2.23 -17.19
CA MET A 163 17.68 -1.57 -17.84
C MET A 163 18.93 -1.59 -16.96
N LYS A 164 18.79 -1.26 -15.67
CA LYS A 164 19.89 -1.32 -14.69
C LYS A 164 20.45 -2.73 -14.53
N ALA A 165 19.61 -3.76 -14.57
CA ALA A 165 20.02 -5.16 -14.47
C ALA A 165 20.94 -5.64 -15.63
N ARG A 166 20.99 -4.91 -16.74
CA ARG A 166 21.85 -5.21 -17.89
C ARG A 166 23.27 -4.64 -17.76
N LEU A 167 23.52 -3.76 -16.79
CA LEU A 167 24.83 -3.17 -16.54
C LEU A 167 25.58 -3.94 -15.44
N PRO A 168 26.92 -4.05 -15.53
CA PRO A 168 27.71 -4.61 -14.44
C PRO A 168 27.61 -3.70 -13.20
N GLN A 169 27.44 -4.34 -12.04
CA GLN A 169 27.44 -3.68 -10.73
C GLN A 169 28.89 -3.44 -10.26
N PRO A 170 29.15 -2.32 -9.55
CA PRO A 170 30.45 -2.04 -8.96
C PRO A 170 30.84 -3.04 -7.86
#